data_AF-A0A832C886-F1
#
_entry.id   AF-A0A832C886-F1
#
_cell.length_a   1.000
_cell.length_b   1.000
_cell.length_c   1.000
_cell.angle_alpha   90.00
_cell.angle_beta   90.00
_cell.angle_gamma   90.00
#
_symmetry.space_group_name_H-M   'P 1'
#
loop_
_entity.id
_entity.type
_entity.pdbx_description
1 polymer ?
#
loop_
_entity_poly.entity_id
_entity_poly.type
_entity_poly.pdbx_seq_one_letter_code
_entity_poly.pdbx_strand_id
1 'polypeptide(L)'
;MSELITGHYLLEAAAWERLDGLPSAIGWRAYRWAEAGLWLVDTFPGRQPHRYLLGEPIEESECSAAVRSAAPAYGRASELLAELDYEGAEAIGTLNVGLELAGRLGRRVFSFVSDDDTLELSSVCGPGGVERIRHVRRDMDLEFADGRLTVQPLQFEEEDLADEGEAGGVRAVLGRLEGVAVLPQAVEACLTIHGPFYEELERFLGAGHPASGMDVPAEADLELLAEQPGGSKEDDDKG
;
A
#
# COMPACT_ATOMS: atom_id res chain seq x y z
N MET A 1 -9.92 14.88 9.99
CA MET A 1 -8.57 14.33 9.82
C MET A 1 -8.82 12.84 9.76
N SER A 2 -8.82 12.28 8.56
CA SER A 2 -8.90 10.84 8.40
C SER A 2 -7.64 10.22 9.01
N GLU A 3 -7.79 9.14 9.76
CA GLU A 3 -6.64 8.40 10.29
C GLU A 3 -6.18 7.44 9.20
N LEU A 4 -5.02 7.72 8.60
CA LEU A 4 -4.39 6.80 7.66
C LEU A 4 -3.85 5.59 8.42
N ILE A 5 -4.26 4.40 8.02
CA ILE A 5 -3.74 3.14 8.55
C ILE A 5 -2.84 2.48 7.51
N THR A 6 -1.73 1.91 7.99
CA THR A 6 -0.80 1.18 7.13
C THR A 6 -0.39 -0.14 7.75
N GLY A 7 -0.20 -1.18 6.94
CA GLY A 7 0.18 -2.48 7.46
C GLY A 7 0.70 -3.44 6.41
N HIS A 8 1.38 -4.49 6.89
CA HIS A 8 2.01 -5.49 6.05
C HIS A 8 1.70 -6.91 6.53
N TYR A 9 0.96 -7.70 5.74
CA TYR A 9 0.61 -9.08 6.05
C TYR A 9 1.50 -10.08 5.32
N LEU A 10 1.78 -11.19 6.00
CA LEU A 10 2.46 -12.37 5.48
C LEU A 10 1.66 -13.64 5.82
N LEU A 11 1.70 -14.61 4.90
CA LEU A 11 1.10 -15.93 5.06
C LEU A 11 1.98 -16.93 5.81
N GLU A 12 3.25 -16.58 6.01
CA GLU A 12 4.25 -17.47 6.57
C GLU A 12 5.14 -16.72 7.55
N ALA A 13 5.56 -17.41 8.60
CA ALA A 13 6.60 -16.91 9.49
C ALA A 13 7.89 -16.60 8.70
N ALA A 14 8.61 -15.58 9.15
CA ALA A 14 9.86 -15.15 8.57
C ALA A 14 10.98 -15.06 9.61
N ALA A 15 12.21 -14.95 9.11
CA ALA A 15 13.39 -14.68 9.93
C ALA A 15 13.47 -13.17 10.20
N TRP A 16 12.90 -12.73 11.33
CA TRP A 16 12.73 -11.30 11.67
C TRP A 16 14.05 -10.54 11.77
N GLU A 17 15.15 -11.21 12.13
CA GLU A 17 16.50 -10.64 12.15
C GLU A 17 16.97 -10.12 10.77
N ARG A 18 16.29 -10.51 9.68
CA ARG A 18 16.58 -9.98 8.34
C ARG A 18 16.09 -8.54 8.15
N LEU A 19 15.26 -8.04 9.07
CA LEU A 19 14.78 -6.67 9.09
C LEU A 19 15.76 -5.69 9.77
N ASP A 20 16.79 -6.17 10.46
CA ASP A 20 17.83 -5.34 11.09
C ASP A 20 18.56 -4.43 10.09
N GLY A 21 18.51 -4.77 8.80
CA GLY A 21 19.11 -3.96 7.74
C GLY A 21 18.18 -2.91 7.13
N LEU A 22 16.92 -2.77 7.56
CA LEU A 22 16.02 -1.70 7.11
C LEU A 22 16.66 -0.32 7.39
N PRO A 23 16.32 0.73 6.61
CA PRO A 23 16.75 2.09 6.91
C PRO A 23 16.48 2.45 8.37
N SER A 24 17.45 3.09 9.03
CA SER A 24 17.36 3.50 10.44
C SER A 24 16.13 4.37 10.72
N ALA A 25 15.69 5.13 9.72
CA ALA A 25 14.48 5.96 9.78
C ALA A 25 13.17 5.17 9.93
N ILE A 26 13.17 3.84 9.76
CA ILE A 26 11.98 2.99 9.81
C ILE A 26 12.08 2.07 11.03
N GLY A 27 11.18 2.28 11.98
CA GLY A 27 10.93 1.32 13.06
C GLY A 27 9.95 0.24 12.62
N TRP A 28 10.02 -0.92 13.27
CA TRP A 28 9.13 -2.03 12.95
C TRP A 28 8.83 -2.92 14.16
N ARG A 29 7.64 -3.55 14.10
CA ARG A 29 7.22 -4.62 15.02
C ARG A 29 6.63 -5.77 14.22
N ALA A 30 7.01 -6.99 14.57
CA ALA A 30 6.49 -8.20 13.96
C ALA A 30 5.59 -8.93 14.96
N TYR A 31 4.40 -9.29 14.49
CA TYR A 31 3.37 -9.93 15.27
C TYR A 31 2.89 -11.22 14.61
N ARG A 32 2.39 -12.15 15.42
CA ARG A 32 1.57 -13.27 14.97
C ARG A 32 0.12 -13.01 15.32
N TRP A 33 -0.75 -13.09 14.32
CA TRP A 33 -2.20 -13.15 14.51
C TRP A 33 -2.65 -14.61 14.44
N ALA A 34 -2.75 -15.24 15.62
CA ALA A 34 -2.95 -16.68 15.71
C ALA A 34 -4.30 -17.15 15.16
N GLU A 35 -5.35 -16.34 15.32
CA GLU A 35 -6.71 -16.65 14.85
C GLU A 35 -6.80 -16.65 13.32
N ALA A 36 -6.24 -15.63 12.67
CA ALA A 36 -6.23 -15.53 11.21
C ALA A 36 -5.16 -16.43 10.56
N GLY A 37 -4.21 -16.96 11.34
CA GLY A 37 -3.07 -17.71 10.81
C GLY A 37 -2.10 -16.82 10.02
N LEU A 38 -2.02 -15.53 10.38
CA LEU A 38 -1.24 -14.52 9.67
C LEU A 38 -0.10 -13.99 10.53
N TRP A 39 0.85 -13.37 9.83
CA TRP A 39 1.88 -12.55 10.45
C TRP A 39 1.72 -11.12 9.96
N LEU A 40 1.86 -10.19 10.89
CA LEU A 40 1.77 -8.76 10.64
C LEU A 40 3.15 -8.15 10.90
N VAL A 41 3.59 -7.30 9.99
CA VAL A 41 4.68 -6.37 10.22
C VAL A 41 4.07 -4.98 10.22
N ASP A 42 4.16 -4.31 11.37
CA ASP A 42 3.80 -2.91 11.53
C ASP A 42 5.08 -2.09 11.37
N THR A 43 5.02 -1.03 10.58
CA THR A 43 6.17 -0.15 10.32
C THR A 43 5.79 1.29 10.56
N PHE A 44 6.72 2.06 11.12
CA PHE A 44 6.45 3.43 11.55
C PHE A 44 7.69 4.31 11.44
N PRO A 45 7.52 5.63 11.26
CA PRO A 45 8.65 6.55 11.24
C PRO A 45 9.41 6.51 12.58
N GLY A 46 10.72 6.27 12.54
CA GLY A 46 11.60 6.19 13.72
C GLY A 46 11.75 7.51 14.49
N ARG A 47 11.31 8.62 13.89
CA ARG A 47 11.36 9.96 14.47
C ARG A 47 10.37 10.20 15.62
N GLN A 48 9.39 9.32 15.83
CA GLN A 48 8.37 9.50 16.87
C GLN A 48 8.10 8.20 17.66
N PRO A 49 7.67 8.31 18.93
CA PRO A 49 7.25 7.15 19.69
C PRO A 49 6.01 6.52 19.04
N HIS A 50 6.12 5.26 18.65
CA HIS A 50 5.01 4.50 18.08
C HIS A 50 3.98 4.13 19.14
N ARG A 51 2.75 4.66 19.00
CA ARG A 51 1.70 4.57 20.02
C ARG A 51 0.54 3.64 19.67
N TYR A 52 0.33 3.36 18.39
CA TYR A 52 -0.84 2.64 17.89
C TYR A 52 -0.41 1.63 16.83
N LEU A 53 -1.00 0.44 16.84
CA LEU A 53 -0.82 -0.54 15.77
C LEU A 53 -1.28 0.06 14.43
N LEU A 54 -0.54 -0.23 13.35
CA LEU A 54 -0.79 0.27 11.99
C LEU A 54 -0.60 1.78 11.87
N GLY A 55 0.65 2.20 12.06
CA GLY A 55 1.03 3.60 12.19
C GLY A 55 0.96 4.45 10.93
N GLU A 56 1.49 5.67 11.07
CA GLU A 56 1.62 6.63 9.98
C GLU A 56 2.41 6.04 8.80
N PRO A 57 2.04 6.38 7.55
CA PRO A 57 2.76 5.94 6.37
C PRO A 57 4.22 6.42 6.40
N ILE A 58 5.12 5.55 5.92
CA ILE A 58 6.52 5.90 5.70
C ILE A 58 6.63 6.83 4.50
N GLU A 59 7.48 7.85 4.60
CA GLU A 59 7.74 8.74 3.46
C GLU A 59 8.58 8.03 2.40
N GLU A 60 8.37 8.36 1.11
CA GLU A 60 9.19 7.79 0.02
C GLU A 60 10.70 8.03 0.24
N SER A 61 11.06 9.18 0.82
CA SER A 61 12.46 9.54 1.10
C SER A 61 13.15 8.71 2.20
N GLU A 62 12.36 7.97 2.98
CA GLU A 62 12.84 7.14 4.10
C GLU A 62 13.12 5.70 3.66
N CYS A 63 12.74 5.32 2.43
CA CYS A 63 12.92 3.98 1.89
C CYS A 63 14.06 3.89 0.86
N SER A 64 14.69 2.72 0.77
CA SER A 64 15.73 2.45 -0.24
C SER A 64 15.17 1.81 -1.51
N ALA A 65 14.07 1.06 -1.39
CA ALA A 65 13.39 0.43 -2.50
C ALA A 65 12.67 1.46 -3.38
N ALA A 66 12.60 1.18 -4.69
CA ALA A 66 11.94 2.04 -5.66
C ALA A 66 10.88 1.25 -6.43
N VAL A 67 9.64 1.24 -5.92
CA VAL A 67 8.48 0.63 -6.58
C VAL A 67 8.28 1.17 -7.99
N ARG A 68 8.62 2.45 -8.22
CA ARG A 68 8.60 3.05 -9.57
C ARG A 68 9.49 2.29 -10.57
N SER A 69 10.61 1.73 -10.12
CA SER A 69 11.48 0.90 -10.95
C SER A 69 10.94 -0.52 -11.13
N ALA A 70 10.28 -1.07 -10.10
CA ALA A 70 9.71 -2.42 -10.14
C ALA A 70 8.38 -2.49 -10.92
N ALA A 71 7.62 -1.38 -10.97
CA ALA A 71 6.37 -1.23 -11.69
C ALA A 71 6.37 0.04 -12.57
N PRO A 72 7.12 0.07 -13.70
CA PRO A 72 7.38 1.30 -14.43
C PRO A 72 6.14 2.01 -14.99
N ALA A 73 5.13 1.26 -15.42
CA ALA A 73 3.88 1.84 -15.92
C ALA A 73 3.11 2.55 -14.80
N TYR A 74 3.07 1.94 -13.60
CA TYR A 74 2.48 2.54 -12.41
C TYR A 74 3.28 3.77 -11.95
N GLY A 75 4.61 3.66 -11.89
CA GLY A 75 5.49 4.77 -11.49
C GLY A 75 5.27 6.03 -12.32
N ARG A 76 5.24 5.90 -13.66
CA ARG A 76 4.97 7.03 -14.57
C ARG A 76 3.57 7.61 -14.40
N ALA A 77 2.57 6.75 -14.19
CA ALA A 77 1.20 7.20 -13.98
C ALA A 77 1.06 7.97 -12.65
N SER A 78 1.63 7.45 -11.57
CA SER A 78 1.65 8.09 -10.25
C SER A 78 2.38 9.45 -10.30
N GLU A 79 3.51 9.54 -11.00
CA GLU A 79 4.22 10.80 -11.24
C GLU A 79 3.34 11.85 -11.93
N LEU A 80 2.72 11.45 -13.04
CA LEU A 80 1.84 12.35 -13.79
C LEU A 80 0.63 12.79 -12.96
N LEU A 81 0.04 11.89 -12.19
CA LEU A 81 -1.09 12.23 -11.32
C LEU A 81 -0.68 13.24 -10.24
N ALA A 82 0.50 13.07 -9.64
CA ALA A 82 1.05 14.03 -8.69
C ALA A 82 1.33 15.40 -9.35
N GLU A 83 1.85 15.43 -10.57
CA GLU A 83 2.08 16.68 -11.33
C GLU A 83 0.79 17.42 -11.66
N LEU A 84 -0.30 16.68 -11.90
CA LEU A 84 -1.62 17.24 -12.21
C LEU A 84 -2.41 17.65 -10.97
N ASP A 85 -1.80 17.57 -9.78
CA ASP A 85 -2.48 17.76 -8.49
C ASP A 85 -3.75 16.91 -8.38
N TYR A 86 -3.72 15.73 -9.02
CA TYR A 86 -4.77 14.73 -8.94
C TYR A 86 -4.60 13.94 -7.63
N GLU A 87 -4.55 14.72 -6.55
CA GLU A 87 -4.28 14.43 -5.14
C GLU A 87 -3.06 13.54 -4.82
N GLY A 88 -2.32 13.96 -3.78
CA GLY A 88 -1.48 13.11 -2.91
C GLY A 88 -0.06 12.81 -3.37
N ALA A 89 0.94 13.31 -2.62
CA ALA A 89 2.26 12.67 -2.54
C ALA A 89 2.08 11.32 -1.81
N GLU A 90 1.57 10.34 -2.52
CA GLU A 90 1.06 9.09 -1.96
C GLU A 90 2.12 8.29 -1.25
N ALA A 91 1.62 7.37 -0.42
CA ALA A 91 2.35 6.36 0.32
C ALA A 91 3.05 5.31 -0.59
N ILE A 92 3.67 5.78 -1.68
CA ILE A 92 4.77 5.13 -2.38
C ILE A 92 5.82 4.67 -1.37
N GLY A 93 6.05 5.42 -0.28
CA GLY A 93 6.86 4.94 0.83
C GLY A 93 6.35 3.62 1.41
N THR A 94 5.06 3.47 1.73
CA THR A 94 4.50 2.18 2.18
C THR A 94 4.63 1.07 1.13
N LEU A 95 4.46 1.39 -0.16
CA LEU A 95 4.72 0.41 -1.22
C LEU A 95 6.19 -0.02 -1.26
N ASN A 96 7.10 0.94 -1.11
CA ASN A 96 8.55 0.70 -1.04
C ASN A 96 8.90 -0.15 0.17
N VAL A 97 8.30 0.11 1.34
CA VAL A 97 8.43 -0.75 2.52
C VAL A 97 7.99 -2.16 2.19
N GLY A 98 6.81 -2.34 1.59
CA GLY A 98 6.32 -3.66 1.17
C GLY A 98 7.29 -4.43 0.28
N LEU A 99 7.85 -3.74 -0.72
CA LEU A 99 8.85 -4.30 -1.62
C LEU A 99 10.16 -4.65 -0.89
N GLU A 100 10.60 -3.79 0.03
CA GLU A 100 11.80 -3.99 0.81
C GLU A 100 11.64 -5.17 1.80
N LEU A 101 10.49 -5.26 2.49
CA LEU A 101 10.12 -6.39 3.34
C LEU A 101 10.11 -7.69 2.54
N ALA A 102 9.49 -7.72 1.36
CA ALA A 102 9.42 -8.92 0.52
C ALA A 102 10.82 -9.40 0.10
N GLY A 103 11.67 -8.48 -0.35
CA GLY A 103 13.06 -8.78 -0.72
C GLY A 103 13.90 -9.25 0.46
N ARG A 104 13.78 -8.60 1.62
CA ARG A 104 14.54 -8.94 2.83
C ARG A 104 14.11 -10.25 3.43
N LEU A 105 12.81 -10.49 3.60
CA LEU A 105 12.28 -11.69 4.24
C LEU A 105 12.27 -12.89 3.28
N GLY A 106 12.35 -12.66 1.97
CA GLY A 106 12.21 -13.72 0.97
C GLY A 106 10.82 -14.35 1.03
N ARG A 107 9.78 -13.52 1.26
CA ARG A 107 8.38 -13.91 1.37
C ARG A 107 7.51 -12.98 0.54
N ARG A 108 6.31 -13.45 0.20
CA ARG A 108 5.25 -12.58 -0.34
C ARG A 108 4.71 -11.72 0.80
N VAL A 109 4.59 -10.43 0.54
CA VAL A 109 4.09 -9.42 1.49
C VAL A 109 2.93 -8.71 0.82
N PHE A 110 1.79 -8.67 1.50
CA PHE A 110 0.70 -7.77 1.16
C PHE A 110 0.85 -6.51 2.00
N SER A 111 0.81 -5.35 1.36
CA SER A 111 0.93 -4.05 2.03
C SER A 111 -0.24 -3.19 1.67
N PHE A 112 -0.72 -2.37 2.59
CA PHE A 112 -1.81 -1.45 2.33
C PHE A 112 -1.63 -0.11 3.03
N VAL A 113 -2.30 0.89 2.47
CA VAL A 113 -2.56 2.20 3.04
C VAL A 113 -4.02 2.49 2.76
N SER A 114 -4.75 2.82 3.82
CA SER A 114 -6.18 3.04 3.74
C SER A 114 -6.58 4.20 4.64
N ASP A 115 -7.59 4.96 4.23
CA ASP A 115 -8.28 5.93 5.07
C ASP A 115 -9.80 5.77 5.01
N ASP A 116 -10.50 6.47 5.90
CA ASP A 116 -11.97 6.39 5.98
C ASP A 116 -12.70 7.04 4.79
N ASP A 117 -11.99 7.82 3.96
CA ASP A 117 -12.60 8.74 3.01
C ASP A 117 -12.45 8.26 1.56
N THR A 118 -11.23 8.15 1.03
CA THR A 118 -11.00 8.06 -0.42
C THR A 118 -9.75 7.32 -0.87
N LEU A 119 -8.80 7.05 0.02
CA LEU A 119 -7.52 6.44 -0.35
C LEU A 119 -7.53 4.95 0.01
N GLU A 120 -7.53 4.10 -1.02
CA GLU A 120 -7.33 2.66 -0.86
C GLU A 120 -6.19 2.22 -1.77
N LEU A 121 -5.00 2.08 -1.17
CA LEU A 121 -3.80 1.65 -1.85
C LEU A 121 -3.35 0.32 -1.27
N SER A 122 -3.17 -0.69 -2.12
CA SER A 122 -2.58 -1.95 -1.72
C SER A 122 -1.58 -2.47 -2.74
N SER A 123 -0.69 -3.34 -2.28
CA SER A 123 0.24 -4.05 -3.14
C SER A 123 0.52 -5.45 -2.65
N VAL A 124 0.85 -6.32 -3.58
CA VAL A 124 1.47 -7.61 -3.30
C VAL A 124 2.86 -7.59 -3.89
N CYS A 125 3.87 -7.73 -3.02
CA CYS A 125 5.26 -7.82 -3.40
C CYS A 125 5.78 -9.23 -3.10
N GLY A 126 6.49 -9.81 -4.07
CA GLY A 126 7.28 -11.02 -3.88
C GLY A 126 8.77 -10.71 -3.79
N PRO A 127 9.62 -11.71 -3.48
CA PRO A 127 11.07 -11.51 -3.43
C PRO A 127 11.68 -11.02 -4.75
N GLY A 128 10.99 -11.25 -5.87
CA GLY A 128 11.42 -10.85 -7.21
C GLY A 128 10.92 -9.48 -7.67
N GLY A 129 10.06 -8.80 -6.91
CA GLY A 129 9.51 -7.50 -7.30
C GLY A 129 8.04 -7.33 -6.93
N VAL A 130 7.43 -6.30 -7.52
CA VAL A 130 6.00 -6.01 -7.39
C VAL A 130 5.22 -6.99 -8.27
N GLU A 131 4.32 -7.75 -7.66
CA GLU A 131 3.40 -8.64 -8.38
C GLU A 131 2.15 -7.89 -8.79
N ARG A 132 1.63 -7.05 -7.88
CA ARG A 132 0.38 -6.33 -8.06
C ARG A 132 0.35 -5.03 -7.26
N ILE A 133 -0.29 -4.01 -7.82
CA ILE A 133 -0.71 -2.80 -7.11
C ILE A 133 -2.17 -2.56 -7.45
N ARG A 134 -2.99 -2.24 -6.45
CA ARG A 134 -4.32 -1.69 -6.66
C ARG A 134 -4.43 -0.37 -5.94
N HIS A 135 -4.95 0.63 -6.61
CA HIS A 135 -5.04 1.98 -6.10
C HIS A 135 -6.37 2.60 -6.55
N VAL A 136 -7.32 2.66 -5.62
CA VAL A 136 -8.58 3.36 -5.86
C VAL A 136 -8.43 4.81 -5.38
N ARG A 137 -8.72 5.76 -6.27
CA ARG A 137 -8.72 7.19 -5.98
C ARG A 137 -9.80 7.90 -6.76
N ARG A 138 -10.50 8.82 -6.08
CA ARG A 138 -11.49 9.72 -6.69
C ARG A 138 -12.39 8.93 -7.65
N ASP A 139 -12.22 9.10 -8.96
CA ASP A 139 -13.02 8.47 -10.00
C ASP A 139 -12.32 7.36 -10.80
N MET A 140 -11.25 6.78 -10.28
CA MET A 140 -10.50 5.72 -10.95
C MET A 140 -10.07 4.60 -9.99
N ASP A 141 -10.12 3.37 -10.50
CA ASP A 141 -9.41 2.22 -9.94
C ASP A 141 -8.20 1.91 -10.85
N LEU A 142 -7.01 2.04 -10.30
CA LEU A 142 -5.75 1.76 -10.97
C LEU A 142 -5.23 0.40 -10.54
N GLU A 143 -5.05 -0.50 -11.50
CA GLU A 143 -4.57 -1.86 -11.26
C GLU A 143 -3.30 -2.13 -12.07
N PHE A 144 -2.17 -2.29 -11.40
CA PHE A 144 -0.95 -2.80 -12.00
C PHE A 144 -0.84 -4.30 -11.77
N ALA A 145 -0.76 -5.09 -12.85
CA ALA A 145 -0.50 -6.52 -12.82
C ALA A 145 0.13 -6.97 -14.14
N ASP A 146 0.95 -8.02 -14.11
CA ASP A 146 1.59 -8.60 -15.31
C ASP A 146 2.34 -7.58 -16.18
N GLY A 147 2.95 -6.58 -15.54
CA GLY A 147 3.73 -5.53 -16.21
C GLY A 147 2.89 -4.46 -16.90
N ARG A 148 1.57 -4.45 -16.70
CA ARG A 148 0.65 -3.48 -17.30
C ARG A 148 -0.15 -2.75 -16.23
N LEU A 149 -0.43 -1.48 -16.48
CA LEU A 149 -1.35 -0.70 -15.68
C LEU A 149 -2.69 -0.62 -16.41
N THR A 150 -3.76 -0.95 -15.71
CA THR A 150 -5.13 -0.75 -16.15
C THR A 150 -5.73 0.39 -15.33
N VAL A 151 -6.41 1.30 -16.01
CA VAL A 151 -7.13 2.42 -15.39
C VAL A 151 -8.61 2.20 -15.70
N GLN A 152 -9.39 1.90 -14.67
CA GLN A 152 -10.83 1.72 -14.75
C GLN A 152 -11.50 2.99 -14.22
N PRO A 153 -12.12 3.81 -15.09
CA PRO A 153 -12.94 4.91 -14.62
C PRO A 153 -14.17 4.38 -13.87
N LEU A 154 -14.46 4.98 -12.72
CA LEU A 154 -15.58 4.65 -11.85
C LEU A 154 -16.78 5.53 -12.15
N GLN A 155 -17.97 4.99 -11.96
CA GLN A 155 -19.23 5.70 -12.09
C GLN A 155 -19.81 5.95 -10.69
N PHE A 156 -20.07 7.21 -10.37
CA PHE A 156 -20.79 7.62 -9.17
C PHE A 156 -22.25 7.94 -9.53
N GLU A 157 -23.15 7.84 -8.55
CA GLU A 157 -24.52 8.33 -8.71
C GLU A 157 -24.50 9.86 -8.87
N GLU A 158 -25.39 10.43 -9.69
CA GLU A 158 -25.33 11.80 -10.26
C GLU A 158 -25.20 12.95 -9.22
N GLU A 159 -25.40 12.69 -7.92
CA GLU A 159 -25.33 13.71 -6.86
C GLU A 159 -23.90 13.91 -6.27
N ASP A 160 -22.95 13.01 -6.56
CA ASP A 160 -21.60 13.02 -5.95
C ASP A 160 -20.49 13.59 -6.86
N LEU A 161 -20.81 14.07 -8.07
CA LEU A 161 -19.80 14.44 -9.06
C LEU A 161 -19.34 15.90 -8.96
N ALA A 162 -18.09 16.09 -8.51
CA ALA A 162 -17.28 17.25 -8.85
C ALA A 162 -16.70 17.08 -10.29
N ASP A 163 -16.86 18.13 -11.10
CA ASP A 163 -16.24 18.45 -12.40
C ASP A 163 -15.77 17.28 -13.31
N GLU A 164 -16.73 16.63 -14.00
CA GLU A 164 -16.48 15.58 -15.01
C GLU A 164 -15.45 15.96 -16.11
N GLY A 165 -15.29 17.27 -16.37
CA GLY A 165 -14.39 17.80 -17.39
C GLY A 165 -12.90 17.61 -17.06
N GLU A 166 -12.52 17.72 -15.79
CA GLU A 166 -11.14 17.55 -15.33
C GLU A 166 -10.74 16.07 -15.37
N ALA A 167 -11.61 15.22 -14.86
CA ALA A 167 -11.47 13.77 -14.86
C ALA A 167 -11.29 13.16 -16.27
N GLY A 168 -12.07 13.61 -17.26
CA GLY A 168 -11.93 13.17 -18.64
C GLY A 168 -10.57 13.56 -19.26
N GLY A 169 -10.05 14.73 -18.88
CA GLY A 169 -8.74 15.22 -19.28
C GLY A 169 -7.60 14.34 -18.76
N VAL A 170 -7.59 14.04 -17.46
CA VAL A 170 -6.56 13.20 -16.82
C VAL A 170 -6.50 11.81 -17.44
N ARG A 171 -7.65 11.16 -17.63
CA ARG A 171 -7.78 9.84 -18.27
C ARG A 171 -7.17 9.83 -19.68
N ALA A 172 -7.42 10.87 -20.46
CA ALA A 172 -6.88 11.00 -21.82
C ALA A 172 -5.34 11.17 -21.84
N VAL A 173 -4.75 11.76 -20.81
CA VAL A 173 -3.29 11.87 -20.68
C VAL A 173 -2.69 10.53 -20.25
N LEU A 174 -3.27 9.85 -19.24
CA LEU A 174 -2.84 8.52 -18.79
C LEU A 174 -2.81 7.50 -19.92
N GLY A 175 -3.83 7.50 -20.80
CA GLY A 175 -3.91 6.59 -21.94
C GLY A 175 -2.81 6.76 -23.00
N ARG A 176 -1.97 7.79 -22.89
CA ARG A 176 -0.80 8.00 -23.77
C ARG A 176 0.48 7.40 -23.20
N LEU A 177 0.47 6.95 -21.95
CA LEU A 177 1.63 6.34 -21.31
C LEU A 177 1.83 4.90 -21.79
N GLU A 178 3.08 4.54 -22.06
CA GLU A 178 3.43 3.16 -22.43
C GLU A 178 3.10 2.19 -21.28
N GLY A 179 2.44 1.09 -21.62
CA GLY A 179 2.04 0.05 -20.67
C GLY A 179 0.75 0.38 -19.89
N VAL A 180 0.08 1.49 -20.20
CA VAL A 180 -1.20 1.88 -19.59
C VAL A 180 -2.37 1.59 -20.54
N ALA A 181 -3.43 1.00 -20.01
CA ALA A 181 -4.69 0.77 -20.70
C ALA A 181 -5.82 1.44 -19.93
N VAL A 182 -6.51 2.39 -20.55
CA VAL A 182 -7.70 3.04 -19.98
C VAL A 182 -8.94 2.32 -20.50
N LEU A 183 -9.76 1.81 -19.58
CA LEU A 183 -10.98 1.07 -19.91
C LEU A 183 -12.18 2.02 -20.10
N PRO A 184 -13.26 1.56 -20.75
CA PRO A 184 -14.53 2.27 -20.75
C PRO A 184 -15.07 2.42 -19.32
N GLN A 185 -15.73 3.55 -19.04
CA GLN A 185 -16.46 3.74 -17.80
C GLN A 185 -17.69 2.81 -17.79
N ALA A 186 -17.64 1.76 -16.97
CA ALA A 186 -18.67 0.73 -16.91
C ALA A 186 -18.79 0.07 -15.53
N VAL A 187 -18.04 0.57 -14.53
CA VAL A 187 -17.94 0.01 -13.18
C VAL A 187 -18.44 1.06 -12.20
N GLU A 188 -19.43 0.70 -11.40
CA GLU A 188 -19.93 1.53 -10.31
C GLU A 188 -18.87 1.63 -9.20
N ALA A 189 -18.72 2.82 -8.61
CA ALA A 189 -17.80 3.02 -7.50
C ALA A 189 -18.23 2.19 -6.29
N CYS A 190 -17.27 1.51 -5.66
CA CYS A 190 -17.52 0.84 -4.39
C CYS A 190 -17.56 1.89 -3.28
N LEU A 191 -18.74 2.10 -2.69
CA LEU A 191 -18.94 3.00 -1.55
C LEU A 191 -18.71 2.31 -0.19
N THR A 192 -18.26 1.04 -0.21
CA THR A 192 -17.92 0.32 1.02
C THR A 192 -16.54 0.75 1.47
N ILE A 193 -16.45 1.35 2.66
CA ILE A 193 -15.18 1.70 3.32
C ILE A 193 -14.29 0.45 3.37
N HIS A 194 -13.05 0.56 2.90
CA HIS A 194 -12.08 -0.54 2.83
C HIS A 194 -12.44 -1.72 1.92
N GLY A 195 -13.49 -1.61 1.10
CA GLY A 195 -13.89 -2.66 0.16
C GLY A 195 -12.75 -3.13 -0.76
N PRO A 196 -12.06 -2.23 -1.48
CA PRO A 196 -10.93 -2.58 -2.34
C PRO A 196 -9.77 -3.25 -1.58
N PHE A 197 -9.49 -2.80 -0.35
CA PHE A 197 -8.50 -3.43 0.53
C PHE A 197 -8.88 -4.88 0.83
N TYR A 198 -10.12 -5.14 1.26
CA TYR A 198 -10.58 -6.49 1.58
C TYR A 198 -10.52 -7.41 0.37
N GLU A 199 -10.93 -6.94 -0.82
CA GLU A 199 -10.85 -7.73 -2.04
C GLU A 199 -9.40 -8.15 -2.37
N GLU A 200 -8.43 -7.26 -2.18
CA GLU A 200 -7.02 -7.59 -2.42
C GLU A 200 -6.44 -8.48 -1.33
N LEU A 201 -6.87 -8.32 -0.08
CA LEU A 201 -6.49 -9.21 1.00
C LEU A 201 -7.04 -10.62 0.76
N GLU A 202 -8.30 -10.80 0.35
CA GLU A 202 -8.85 -12.10 -0.04
C GLU A 202 -8.06 -12.76 -1.16
N ARG A 203 -7.70 -11.98 -2.19
CA ARG A 203 -6.85 -12.46 -3.29
C ARG A 203 -5.47 -12.88 -2.79
N PHE A 204 -4.88 -12.11 -1.89
CA PHE A 204 -3.58 -12.42 -1.30
C PHE A 204 -3.61 -13.74 -0.54
N LEU A 205 -4.63 -13.92 0.30
CA LEU A 205 -4.83 -15.09 1.14
C LEU A 205 -5.17 -16.35 0.35
N GLY A 206 -5.88 -16.20 -0.77
CA GLY A 206 -6.27 -17.29 -1.65
C GLY A 206 -7.43 -18.14 -1.11
N ALA A 207 -7.79 -19.17 -1.88
CA ALA A 207 -8.92 -20.05 -1.56
C ALA A 207 -8.67 -20.81 -0.24
N GLY A 208 -9.46 -20.51 0.81
CA GLY A 208 -9.39 -21.18 2.11
C GLY A 208 -9.32 -20.24 3.32
N HIS A 209 -9.11 -18.94 3.09
CA HIS A 209 -9.07 -17.92 4.13
C HIS A 209 -10.09 -16.82 3.76
N PRO A 210 -11.32 -16.86 4.29
CA PRO A 210 -12.26 -15.78 4.06
C PRO A 210 -11.71 -14.51 4.72
N ALA A 211 -11.50 -13.42 3.96
CA ALA A 211 -11.20 -12.12 4.59
C ALA A 211 -12.46 -11.42 5.08
N SER A 212 -13.65 -11.88 4.67
CA SER A 212 -14.92 -11.41 5.23
C SER A 212 -14.94 -11.54 6.76
N GLY A 213 -14.79 -10.42 7.46
CA GLY A 213 -14.74 -10.33 8.91
C GLY A 213 -13.34 -10.20 9.54
N MET A 214 -12.28 -10.06 8.73
CA MET A 214 -10.96 -9.68 9.24
C MET A 214 -10.88 -8.16 9.45
N ASP A 215 -11.52 -7.66 10.50
CA ASP A 215 -11.22 -6.30 10.95
C ASP A 215 -9.73 -6.19 11.29
N VAL A 216 -9.17 -4.98 11.22
CA VAL A 216 -7.82 -4.70 11.74
C VAL A 216 -7.73 -5.28 13.16
N PRO A 217 -6.79 -6.19 13.45
CA PRO A 217 -6.76 -6.87 14.74
C PRO A 217 -6.50 -5.86 15.86
N ALA A 218 -7.17 -6.02 17.00
CA ALA A 218 -6.75 -5.30 18.18
C ALA A 218 -5.36 -5.80 18.59
N GLU A 219 -4.49 -4.90 19.08
CA GLU A 219 -3.13 -5.29 19.50
C GLU A 219 -3.13 -6.40 20.57
N ALA A 220 -4.21 -6.48 21.37
CA ALA A 220 -4.39 -7.54 22.38
C ALA A 220 -4.52 -8.97 21.78
N ASP A 221 -4.90 -9.08 20.51
CA ASP A 221 -5.07 -10.35 19.79
C ASP A 221 -3.77 -10.79 19.09
N LEU A 222 -2.72 -9.99 19.21
CA LEU A 222 -1.44 -10.18 18.55
C LEU A 222 -0.36 -10.64 19.54
N GLU A 223 0.39 -11.67 19.15
CA GLU A 223 1.61 -12.10 19.84
C GLU A 223 2.81 -11.35 19.24
N LEU A 224 3.44 -10.45 20.00
CA LEU A 224 4.68 -9.77 19.59
C LEU A 224 5.82 -10.78 19.49
N LEU A 225 6.46 -10.86 18.32
CA LEU A 225 7.55 -11.80 18.02
C LEU A 225 8.92 -11.13 18.07
N ALA A 226 9.02 -9.92 17.52
CA ALA A 226 10.26 -9.16 17.43
C ALA A 226 9.95 -7.68 17.20
N GLU A 227 10.86 -6.79 17.58
CA GLU A 227 10.75 -5.36 17.30
C GLU A 227 12.12 -4.70 17.21
N GLN A 228 12.17 -3.61 16.43
CA GLN A 228 13.27 -2.67 16.44
C GLN A 228 12.69 -1.25 16.43
N PRO A 229 13.02 -0.39 17.42
CA PRO A 229 12.67 1.01 17.33
C PRO A 229 13.45 1.65 16.17
N GLY A 230 12.81 2.53 15.41
CA GLY A 230 13.54 3.34 14.44
C GLY A 230 14.50 4.30 15.16
N GLY A 231 15.62 4.60 14.54
CA GLY A 231 16.58 5.59 15.00
C GLY A 231 16.19 7.00 14.55
N SER A 232 16.60 8.03 15.31
CA SER A 232 16.53 9.40 14.81
C SER A 232 17.70 9.65 13.86
N LYS A 233 17.48 10.44 12.79
CA LYS A 233 18.53 10.87 11.84
C LYS A 233 19.76 11.52 12.52
N GLU A 234 19.65 11.94 13.78
CA GLU A 234 20.75 12.55 14.54
C GLU A 234 21.87 11.58 14.91
N ASP A 235 21.61 10.26 14.88
CA ASP A 235 22.61 9.25 15.23
C ASP A 235 23.59 8.93 14.09
N ASP A 236 23.25 9.27 12.84
CA ASP A 236 24.08 8.98 11.66
C ASP A 236 25.13 10.09 11.35
N ASP A 237 25.07 11.25 12.01
CA ASP A 237 25.94 12.40 11.74
C ASP A 237 27.18 12.49 12.67
N LYS A 238 27.54 11.38 13.33
CA LYS A 238 28.72 11.29 14.23
C LYS A 238 29.76 10.22 13.86
N GLY A 239 29.69 9.67 12.65
CA GLY A 239 30.64 8.65 12.13
C GLY A 239 31.76 9.23 11.29
#